data_AF-A0A936GBW5-F1
#
_entry.id   AF-A0A936GBW5-F1
#
_cell.length_a   1.000
_cell.length_b   1.000
_cell.length_c   1.000
_cell.angle_alpha   90.00
_cell.angle_beta   90.00
_cell.angle_gamma   90.00
#
_symmetry.space_group_name_H-M   'P 1'
#
loop_
_entity.id
_entity.type
_entity.pdbx_description
1 polymer ?
#
loop_
_entity_poly.entity_id
_entity_poly.type
_entity_poly.pdbx_seq_one_letter_code
_entity_poly.pdbx_strand_id
1 'polypeptide(L)'
;MSWDVVAHRTTEALQACLERAPQAKQYYSDAFPGYDTLYYGAPYEMRNDKQETYSVEAVNADLRHYLKRLARKSRCFSRRMHSLARNIRLFVYCYNQRQLM
;
A
#
# COMPACT_ATOMS: atom_id res chain seq x y z
N MET A 1 -9.91 -8.53 -3.03
CA MET A 1 -8.82 -7.71 -2.47
C MET A 1 -8.67 -6.46 -3.32
N SER A 2 -8.86 -5.27 -2.73
CA SER A 2 -8.69 -3.96 -3.42
C SER A 2 -7.29 -3.41 -3.16
N TRP A 3 -6.72 -2.68 -4.12
CA TRP A 3 -5.42 -2.03 -4.00
C TRP A 3 -5.38 -0.82 -4.92
N ASP A 4 -4.49 0.13 -4.62
CA ASP A 4 -4.24 1.30 -5.46
C ASP A 4 -2.76 1.73 -5.39
N VAL A 5 -2.31 2.52 -6.36
CA VAL A 5 -0.97 3.10 -6.41
C VAL A 5 -1.07 4.61 -6.51
N VAL A 6 -0.70 5.27 -5.42
CA VAL A 6 -0.62 6.74 -5.35
C VAL A 6 0.80 7.23 -5.62
N ALA A 7 0.94 8.24 -6.49
CA ALA A 7 2.25 8.83 -6.80
C ALA A 7 2.78 9.72 -5.66
N HIS A 8 1.85 10.37 -4.96
CA HIS A 8 2.13 11.28 -3.85
C HIS A 8 1.26 10.89 -2.65
N ARG A 9 1.84 10.92 -1.45
CA ARG A 9 1.15 10.64 -0.20
C ARG A 9 0.51 11.92 0.37
N THR A 10 -0.30 12.60 -0.43
CA THR A 10 -1.08 13.77 0.04
C THR A 10 -2.38 13.31 0.66
N THR A 11 -2.97 14.13 1.54
CA THR A 11 -4.27 13.85 2.17
C THR A 11 -5.35 13.58 1.13
N GLU A 12 -5.40 14.37 0.05
CA GLU A 12 -6.39 14.22 -1.02
C GLU A 12 -6.23 12.88 -1.76
N ALA A 13 -4.99 12.49 -2.05
CA ALA A 13 -4.71 11.23 -2.74
C ALA A 13 -5.09 10.02 -1.87
N LEU A 14 -4.81 10.10 -0.56
CA LEU A 14 -5.15 9.04 0.40
C LEU A 14 -6.67 8.98 0.65
N GLN A 15 -7.34 10.12 0.79
CA GLN A 15 -8.80 10.19 0.93
C GLN A 15 -9.50 9.60 -0.29
N ALA A 16 -9.06 9.95 -1.50
CA ALA A 16 -9.62 9.39 -2.73
C ALA A 16 -9.38 7.87 -2.84
N CYS A 17 -8.25 7.37 -2.33
CA CYS A 17 -7.97 5.93 -2.26
C CYS A 17 -8.94 5.23 -1.29
N LEU A 18 -9.21 5.83 -0.14
CA LEU A 18 -10.12 5.32 0.88
C LEU A 18 -11.57 5.27 0.38
N GLU A 19 -12.02 6.30 -0.32
CA GLU A 19 -13.38 6.36 -0.90
C GLU A 19 -13.61 5.31 -1.98
N ARG A 20 -12.58 4.97 -2.76
CA ARG A 20 -12.66 3.89 -3.77
C ARG A 20 -12.55 2.49 -3.17
N ALA A 21 -12.03 2.37 -1.95
CA ALA A 21 -11.85 1.08 -1.31
C ALA A 21 -13.20 0.52 -0.81
N PRO A 22 -13.34 -0.81 -0.73
CA PRO A 22 -14.42 -1.43 0.02
C PRO A 22 -14.44 -0.88 1.46
N GLN A 23 -15.59 -0.37 1.89
CA GLN A 23 -15.72 0.25 3.20
C GLN A 23 -15.58 -0.80 4.31
N ALA A 24 -14.71 -0.52 5.28
CA ALA A 24 -14.48 -1.39 6.41
C ALA A 24 -15.36 -1.01 7.61
N LYS A 25 -15.64 -1.98 8.49
CA LYS A 25 -16.28 -1.71 9.79
C LYS A 25 -15.33 -1.09 10.81
N GLN A 26 -14.03 -1.27 10.61
CA GLN A 26 -12.94 -0.81 11.47
C GLN A 26 -11.71 -0.57 10.60
N TYR A 27 -11.03 0.55 10.80
CA TYR A 27 -9.80 0.89 10.10
C TYR A 27 -8.58 0.86 11.03
N TYR A 28 -7.45 0.42 10.49
CA TYR A 28 -6.15 0.39 11.17
C TYR A 28 -5.08 1.02 10.27
N SER A 29 -4.10 1.70 10.87
CA SER A 29 -2.96 2.29 10.14
C SER A 29 -1.63 2.10 10.88
N ASP A 30 -0.52 2.33 10.16
CA ASP A 30 0.87 2.24 10.64
C ASP A 30 1.39 3.57 11.24
N ALA A 31 0.50 4.43 11.73
CA ALA A 31 0.82 5.73 12.31
C ALA A 31 1.52 6.74 11.38
N PHE A 32 1.44 6.57 10.06
CA PHE A 32 1.84 7.65 9.14
C PHE A 32 0.97 8.90 9.38
N PRO A 33 1.55 10.10 9.65
CA PRO A 33 0.78 11.28 10.08
C PRO A 33 -0.35 11.72 9.15
N GLY A 34 -0.27 11.39 7.85
CA GLY A 34 -1.33 11.73 6.91
C GLY A 34 -2.65 11.01 7.19
N TYR A 35 -2.62 9.85 7.86
CA TYR A 35 -3.83 9.07 8.16
C TYR A 35 -4.75 9.73 9.19
N ASP A 36 -4.19 10.49 10.14
CA ASP A 36 -4.98 11.20 11.15
C ASP A 36 -5.83 12.32 10.56
N THR A 37 -5.58 12.70 9.30
CA THR A 37 -6.33 13.75 8.58
C THR A 37 -7.48 13.21 7.72
N LEU A 38 -7.67 11.89 7.67
CA LEU A 38 -8.66 11.26 6.79
C LEU A 38 -10.03 11.10 7.44
N TYR A 39 -11.07 11.12 6.61
CA TYR A 39 -12.42 10.77 7.01
C TYR A 39 -12.72 9.30 6.65
N TYR A 40 -12.85 8.46 7.69
CA TYR A 40 -12.99 7.01 7.55
C TYR A 40 -14.43 6.49 7.44
N GLY A 41 -15.43 7.26 7.90
CA GLY A 41 -16.82 6.80 7.94
C GLY A 41 -17.11 5.61 8.86
N ALA A 42 -16.10 5.11 9.59
CA ALA A 42 -16.17 4.07 10.61
C ALA A 42 -15.06 4.31 11.64
N PRO A 43 -15.04 3.61 12.80
CA PRO A 43 -14.00 3.81 13.79
C PRO A 43 -12.61 3.48 13.23
N TYR A 44 -11.65 4.30 13.63
CA TYR A 44 -10.26 4.26 13.21
C TYR A 44 -9.36 4.13 14.43
N GLU A 45 -8.40 3.20 14.38
CA GLU A 45 -7.40 3.00 15.42
C GLU A 45 -6.00 3.07 14.81
N MET A 46 -5.19 3.98 15.35
CA MET A 46 -3.77 4.05 15.03
C MET A 46 -3.02 2.99 15.83
N ARG A 47 -2.40 2.03 15.14
CA ARG A 47 -1.61 0.98 15.78
C ARG A 47 -0.18 1.48 15.96
N ASN A 48 0.16 1.80 17.21
CA ASN A 48 1.52 2.21 17.59
C ASN A 48 2.43 1.03 17.94
N ASP A 49 1.84 -0.14 18.17
CA ASP A 49 2.53 -1.37 18.48
C ASP A 49 2.85 -2.16 17.20
N LYS A 50 4.13 -2.45 16.99
CA LYS A 50 4.63 -3.22 15.82
C LYS A 50 4.28 -4.71 15.87
N GLN A 51 3.42 -5.13 16.80
CA GLN A 51 3.13 -6.53 17.06
C GLN A 51 2.33 -7.18 15.91
N GLU A 52 1.57 -6.38 15.17
CA GLU A 52 0.69 -6.88 14.09
C GLU A 52 1.17 -6.50 12.67
N THR A 53 2.34 -5.89 12.53
CA THR A 53 2.85 -5.45 11.21
C THR A 53 3.57 -6.54 10.43
N TYR A 54 3.67 -7.77 10.94
CA TYR A 54 4.40 -8.87 10.29
C TYR A 54 3.92 -9.14 8.87
N SER A 55 2.61 -9.13 8.63
CA SER A 55 2.02 -9.37 7.31
C SER A 55 2.39 -8.26 6.32
N VAL A 56 2.29 -7.00 6.75
CA VAL A 56 2.65 -5.83 5.92
C VAL A 56 4.14 -5.80 5.62
N GLU A 57 4.99 -6.10 6.60
CA GLU A 57 6.44 -6.16 6.40
C GLU A 57 6.86 -7.32 5.49
N ALA A 58 6.22 -8.48 5.60
CA ALA A 58 6.43 -9.60 4.67
C ALA A 58 6.06 -9.21 3.23
N VAL A 59 4.88 -8.59 3.02
CA VAL A 59 4.46 -8.09 1.69
C VAL A 59 5.46 -7.04 1.16
N ASN A 60 5.90 -6.11 2.01
CA ASN A 60 6.89 -5.10 1.65
C ASN A 60 8.24 -5.74 1.26
N ALA A 61 8.65 -6.79 1.96
CA ALA A 61 9.86 -7.55 1.63
C ALA A 61 9.74 -8.24 0.27
N ASP A 62 8.62 -8.91 0.00
CA ASP A 62 8.35 -9.54 -1.29
C ASP A 62 8.33 -8.52 -2.44
N LEU A 63 7.64 -7.40 -2.23
CA LEU A 63 7.54 -6.34 -3.23
C LEU A 63 8.93 -5.76 -3.56
N ARG A 64 9.81 -5.56 -2.57
CA ARG A 64 11.22 -5.16 -2.78
C ARG A 64 12.08 -6.28 -3.36
N HIS A 65 11.76 -7.54 -3.06
CA HIS A 65 12.45 -8.71 -3.60
C HIS A 65 12.26 -8.79 -5.11
N TYR A 66 11.02 -8.72 -5.60
CA TYR A 66 10.67 -8.82 -7.02
C TYR A 66 10.88 -7.51 -7.78
N LEU A 67 10.54 -6.36 -7.18
CA LEU A 67 10.70 -5.05 -7.79
C LEU A 67 11.93 -4.34 -7.22
N LYS A 68 13.14 -4.72 -7.67
CA LYS A 68 14.43 -4.17 -7.19
C LYS A 68 14.51 -2.64 -7.23
N ARG A 69 13.76 -1.98 -8.13
CA ARG A 69 13.59 -0.52 -8.16
C ARG A 69 13.14 0.03 -6.80
N LEU A 70 12.22 -0.63 -6.14
CA LEU A 70 11.64 -0.22 -4.86
C LEU A 70 12.56 -0.55 -3.66
N ALA A 71 13.59 -1.38 -3.87
CA ALA A 71 14.65 -1.63 -2.90
C ALA A 71 15.84 -0.66 -3.03
N ARG A 72 16.12 -0.13 -4.24
CA ARG A 72 17.31 0.68 -4.54
C ARG A 72 16.94 2.02 -5.17
N LYS A 73 16.74 3.04 -4.31
CA LYS A 73 16.28 4.39 -4.71
C LYS A 73 17.19 5.08 -5.75
N SER A 74 18.51 4.90 -5.69
CA SER A 74 19.49 5.63 -6.53
C SER A 74 20.14 4.82 -7.65
N ARG A 75 20.02 3.48 -7.66
CA ARG A 75 20.75 2.61 -8.60
C ARG A 75 19.88 1.93 -9.65
N CYS A 76 18.58 1.93 -9.45
CA CYS A 76 17.61 1.36 -10.38
C CYS A 76 16.61 2.46 -10.69
N PHE A 77 16.31 2.71 -11.95
CA PHE A 77 15.36 3.73 -12.38
C PHE A 77 14.26 3.12 -13.23
N SER A 78 13.04 3.60 -13.04
CA SER A 78 11.94 3.28 -13.95
C SER A 78 11.98 4.27 -15.10
N ARG A 79 12.06 3.77 -16.34
CA ARG A 79 12.07 4.62 -17.55
C ARG A 79 10.81 5.50 -17.66
N ARG A 80 9.67 5.00 -17.16
CA ARG A 80 8.38 5.71 -17.10
C ARG A 80 7.60 5.29 -15.86
N MET A 81 6.92 6.23 -15.21
CA MET A 81 6.07 5.95 -14.04
C MET A 81 4.97 4.93 -14.35
N HIS A 82 4.36 5.03 -15.53
CA HIS A 82 3.35 4.08 -16.00
C HIS A 82 3.87 2.63 -16.08
N SER A 83 5.15 2.41 -16.42
CA SER A 83 5.73 1.07 -16.42
C SER A 83 5.90 0.52 -15.01
N LEU A 84 6.26 1.37 -14.03
CA LEU A 84 6.31 0.96 -12.63
C LEU A 84 4.92 0.57 -12.11
N ALA A 85 3.89 1.35 -12.44
CA ALA A 85 2.50 1.04 -12.08
C ALA A 85 2.05 -0.32 -12.65
N ARG A 86 2.39 -0.62 -13.92
CA ARG A 86 2.10 -1.93 -14.53
C ARG A 86 2.83 -3.08 -13.83
N ASN A 87 4.08 -2.88 -13.43
CA ASN A 87 4.84 -3.90 -12.70
C ASN A 87 4.24 -4.15 -11.31
N ILE A 88 3.79 -3.11 -10.61
CA ILE A 88 3.08 -3.26 -9.34
C ILE A 88 1.76 -4.00 -9.56
N ARG A 89 0.99 -3.66 -10.60
CA ARG A 89 -0.24 -4.37 -10.96
C ARG A 89 -0.02 -5.87 -11.17
N LEU A 90 1.04 -6.23 -11.90
CA LEU A 90 1.39 -7.62 -12.13
C LEU A 90 1.79 -8.32 -10.83
N PHE A 91 2.60 -7.66 -9.99
CA PHE A 91 2.95 -8.18 -8.67
C PHE A 91 1.71 -8.47 -7.83
N VAL A 92 0.78 -7.51 -7.71
CA VAL A 92 -0.44 -7.67 -6.90
C VAL A 92 -1.32 -8.79 -7.44
N TYR A 93 -1.46 -8.92 -8.76
CA TYR A 93 -2.20 -10.03 -9.36
C TYR A 93 -1.58 -11.38 -8.96
N CYS A 94 -0.28 -11.58 -9.18
CA CYS A 94 0.40 -12.82 -8.85
C CYS A 94 0.39 -13.11 -7.34
N TYR A 95 0.59 -12.08 -6.51
CA TYR A 95 0.58 -12.20 -5.06
C TYR A 95 -0.79 -12.67 -4.56
N ASN A 96 -1.87 -12.01 -4.99
CA ASN A 96 -3.23 -12.36 -4.59
C ASN A 96 -3.63 -13.77 -5.07
N GLN A 97 -3.24 -14.16 -6.29
CA GLN A 97 -3.50 -15.52 -6.79
C GLN A 97 -2.83 -16.58 -5.89
N ARG A 98 -1.59 -16.34 -5.45
CA ARG A 98 -0.88 -17.24 -4.53
C ARG A 98 -1.56 -17.37 -3.15
N GLN A 99 -2.24 -16.32 -2.66
CA GLN A 99 -2.93 -16.36 -1.36
C GLN A 99 -4.29 -17.10 -1.41
N LEU A 100 -4.84 -17.29 -2.61
CA LEU A 100 -6.14 -17.94 -2.83
C LEU A 100 -6.02 -19.43 -3.15
N MET A 101 -4.80 -19.92 -3.41
CA MET A 101 -4.45 -21.33 -3.60
C MET A 101 -4.13 -21.98 -2.25
#